data_AF-A0A6A0IPB8-F1
#
_entry.id   AF-A0A6A0IPB8-F1
#
_cell.length_a   1.000
_cell.length_b   1.000
_cell.length_c   1.000
_cell.angle_alpha   90.00
_cell.angle_beta   90.00
_cell.angle_gamma   90.00
#
_symmetry.space_group_name_H-M   'P 1'
#
loop_
_entity.id
_entity.type
_entity.pdbx_description
1 polymer ?
#
loop_
_entity_poly.entity_id
_entity_poly.type
_entity_poly.pdbx_seq_one_letter_code
_entity_poly.pdbx_strand_id
1 'polypeptide(L)'
;MWSEWRSASSWPGQSPRGGRQSGCGTSSARWSRASPTSPTVTASTSSPRSAVGAELLLDTGALVSLLDRSQSRHGEFVRFFEGFEGTILSTEAVLTEATHLLGRLRGGRAACLDFFLSGGAVLVPAGPASLKRCRALLERYADLPMDYADATLVALAEEVGTNVVLTTDRRDFGVYRVGRRRFDVLPR
;
A
#
# COMPACT_ATOMS: atom_id res chain seq x y z
N MET A 1 15.72 11.73 13.59
CA MET A 1 14.34 11.58 14.11
C MET A 1 13.66 10.32 13.54
N TRP A 2 14.41 9.21 13.48
CA TRP A 2 14.00 7.89 12.92
C TRP A 2 14.47 6.72 13.79
N SER A 3 15.28 7.02 14.82
CA SER A 3 15.82 6.08 15.79
C SER A 3 14.76 5.55 16.75
N GLU A 4 13.66 6.27 16.95
CA GLU A 4 12.61 5.88 17.92
C GLU A 4 11.75 4.71 17.41
N TRP A 5 11.55 4.54 16.10
CA TRP A 5 10.70 3.48 15.53
C TRP A 5 11.43 2.14 15.27
N ARG A 6 12.77 2.12 15.27
CA ARG A 6 13.60 0.89 15.14
C ARG A 6 13.67 0.07 16.43
N SER A 7 13.08 0.55 17.51
CA SER A 7 13.05 -0.17 18.78
C SER A 7 11.65 -0.73 18.98
N ALA A 8 11.53 -2.05 19.13
CA ALA A 8 10.25 -2.77 19.34
C ALA A 8 9.40 -2.22 20.52
N SER A 9 9.95 -1.34 21.34
CA SER A 9 9.33 -0.69 22.51
C SER A 9 8.58 0.62 22.23
N SER A 10 8.71 1.26 21.06
CA SER A 10 7.97 2.50 20.71
C SER A 10 6.60 2.25 20.09
N TRP A 11 6.28 0.99 19.84
CA TRP A 11 5.00 0.58 19.31
C TRP A 11 3.92 0.74 20.40
N PRO A 12 2.73 1.29 20.11
CA PRO A 12 1.69 1.48 21.12
C PRO A 12 1.13 0.13 21.62
N GLY A 13 1.26 -0.10 22.93
CA GLY A 13 0.67 -1.24 23.66
C GLY A 13 -0.70 -0.91 24.24
N GLN A 14 -1.59 -1.90 24.34
CA GLN A 14 -2.89 -1.77 25.02
C GLN A 14 -3.10 -2.85 26.08
N SER A 15 -3.72 -2.42 27.18
CA SER A 15 -4.42 -3.21 28.21
C SER A 15 -5.95 -2.99 28.10
N PRO A 16 -6.82 -3.84 28.70
CA PRO A 16 -7.97 -4.40 27.98
C PRO A 16 -9.38 -3.83 28.26
N ARG A 17 -10.20 -3.92 27.20
CA ARG A 17 -11.62 -4.32 27.07
C ARG A 17 -12.77 -3.57 27.79
N GLY A 18 -13.70 -3.11 26.95
CA GLY A 18 -15.14 -2.91 27.19
C GLY A 18 -15.70 -2.15 25.97
N GLY A 19 -16.87 -2.34 25.37
CA GLY A 19 -18.04 -3.20 25.50
C GLY A 19 -18.91 -2.90 24.25
N ARG A 20 -19.77 -3.83 23.85
CA ARG A 20 -20.53 -3.88 22.56
C ARG A 20 -21.61 -2.79 22.38
N GLN A 21 -22.02 -2.59 21.11
CA GLN A 21 -23.40 -2.60 20.51
C GLN A 21 -23.50 -1.56 19.37
N SER A 22 -23.56 -1.94 18.10
CA SER A 22 -24.70 -2.37 17.25
C SER A 22 -25.72 -1.27 16.89
N GLY A 23 -25.87 -1.01 15.58
CA GLY A 23 -26.94 -0.19 15.01
C GLY A 23 -26.96 -0.28 13.48
N CYS A 24 -27.94 -1.01 12.94
CA CYS A 24 -28.26 -1.17 11.52
C CYS A 24 -29.08 0.03 11.03
N GLY A 25 -28.78 0.55 9.85
CA GLY A 25 -29.56 1.59 9.18
C GLY A 25 -29.26 1.61 7.70
N THR A 26 -30.10 0.95 6.90
CA THR A 26 -30.07 1.01 5.44
C THR A 26 -30.77 2.29 4.97
N SER A 27 -30.03 3.21 4.34
CA SER A 27 -30.61 4.30 3.55
C SER A 27 -30.08 4.24 2.12
N SER A 28 -30.97 3.91 1.17
CA SER A 28 -30.72 4.00 -0.26
C SER A 28 -30.58 5.46 -0.68
N ALA A 29 -29.36 5.93 -0.94
CA ALA A 29 -29.10 7.24 -1.50
C ALA A 29 -29.01 7.16 -3.03
N ARG A 30 -29.91 7.87 -3.69
CA ARG A 30 -30.04 8.06 -5.14
C ARG A 30 -28.93 9.01 -5.62
N TRP A 31 -28.03 8.53 -6.47
CA TRP A 31 -26.93 9.34 -7.01
C TRP A 31 -27.42 10.20 -8.19
N SER A 32 -27.49 11.51 -7.98
CA SER A 32 -27.63 12.48 -9.08
C SER A 32 -26.24 12.86 -9.58
N ARG A 33 -26.01 12.70 -10.89
CA ARG A 33 -24.75 13.03 -11.57
C ARG A 33 -24.54 14.55 -11.57
N ALA A 34 -23.63 15.03 -10.73
CA ALA A 34 -23.06 16.37 -10.87
C ALA A 34 -21.93 16.32 -11.91
N SER A 35 -21.95 17.23 -12.89
CA SER A 35 -20.87 17.41 -13.85
C SER A 35 -19.71 18.15 -13.19
N PRO A 36 -18.46 17.64 -13.21
CA PRO A 36 -17.34 18.39 -12.70
C PRO A 36 -16.84 19.39 -13.75
N THR A 37 -16.96 20.68 -13.46
CA THR A 37 -16.12 21.71 -14.07
C THR A 37 -14.69 21.54 -13.51
N SER A 38 -13.74 21.22 -14.39
CA SER A 38 -12.34 21.01 -14.01
C SER A 38 -11.61 22.34 -13.89
N PRO A 39 -10.90 22.63 -12.78
CA PRO A 39 -9.81 23.60 -12.82
C PRO A 39 -8.57 22.94 -13.45
N THR A 40 -8.02 23.59 -14.47
CA THR A 40 -6.78 23.21 -15.13
C THR A 40 -5.61 23.29 -14.13
N VAL A 41 -5.13 22.14 -13.66
CA VAL A 41 -3.81 22.03 -13.02
C VAL A 41 -2.80 21.74 -14.12
N THR A 42 -2.03 22.76 -14.49
CA THR A 42 -0.81 22.60 -15.31
C THR A 42 0.21 21.80 -14.51
N ALA A 43 0.38 20.52 -14.84
CA ALA A 43 1.51 19.72 -14.35
C ALA A 43 2.78 20.19 -15.08
N SER A 44 3.66 20.87 -14.35
CA SER A 44 5.01 21.18 -14.82
C SER A 44 5.86 19.92 -14.76
N THR A 45 6.19 19.38 -15.93
CA THR A 45 7.11 18.27 -16.13
C THR A 45 8.53 18.72 -15.82
N SER A 46 9.14 18.18 -14.76
CA SER A 46 10.55 17.75 -14.72
C SER A 46 10.89 17.27 -13.31
N SER A 47 10.93 15.95 -13.11
CA SER A 47 11.68 15.40 -11.97
C SER A 47 13.06 14.96 -12.47
N PRO A 48 14.15 15.41 -11.82
CA PRO A 48 15.47 14.89 -12.12
C PRO A 48 15.51 13.42 -11.66
N ARG A 49 15.90 12.51 -12.55
CA ARG A 49 16.25 11.12 -12.17
C ARG A 49 17.39 11.20 -11.15
N SER A 50 17.06 11.17 -9.86
CA SER A 50 18.02 11.04 -8.78
C SER A 50 18.46 9.59 -8.63
N ALA A 51 19.69 9.43 -8.18
CA ALA A 51 20.46 8.19 -8.11
C ALA A 51 19.66 6.97 -7.63
N VAL A 52 19.84 5.84 -8.34
CA VAL A 52 19.10 4.59 -8.14
C VAL A 52 19.52 3.94 -6.81
N GLY A 53 18.84 4.31 -5.73
CA GLY A 53 18.68 3.44 -4.56
C GLY A 53 17.73 2.29 -4.90
N ALA A 54 17.78 1.19 -4.14
CA ALA A 54 16.81 0.11 -4.30
C ALA A 54 15.41 0.64 -3.97
N GLU A 55 14.48 0.53 -4.92
CA GLU A 55 13.07 0.87 -4.72
C GLU A 55 12.29 -0.40 -4.40
N LEU A 56 11.59 -0.39 -3.28
CA LEU A 56 10.75 -1.48 -2.79
C LEU A 56 9.29 -1.06 -2.83
N LEU A 57 8.44 -1.90 -3.43
CA LEU A 57 7.00 -1.70 -3.36
C LEU A 57 6.44 -2.29 -2.07
N LEU A 58 5.64 -1.52 -1.35
CA LEU A 58 4.94 -1.97 -0.14
C LEU A 58 3.47 -2.25 -0.47
N ASP A 59 3.10 -3.52 -0.30
CA ASP A 59 1.73 -4.02 -0.46
C ASP A 59 0.90 -3.90 0.83
N THR A 60 -0.43 -4.00 0.69
CA THR A 60 -1.41 -4.00 1.78
C THR A 60 -1.08 -5.05 2.83
N GLY A 61 -0.85 -6.31 2.43
CA GLY A 61 -0.62 -7.40 3.37
C GLY A 61 0.64 -7.21 4.20
N ALA A 62 1.68 -6.62 3.59
CA ALA A 62 2.90 -6.23 4.27
C ALA A 62 2.68 -5.09 5.27
N LEU A 63 2.00 -4.02 4.86
CA LEU A 63 1.69 -2.89 5.73
C LEU A 63 0.84 -3.31 6.93
N VAL A 64 -0.16 -4.17 6.72
CA VAL A 64 -0.94 -4.77 7.80
C VAL A 64 -0.03 -5.63 8.71
N SER A 65 0.85 -6.44 8.13
CA SER A 65 1.80 -7.26 8.92
C SER A 65 2.78 -6.42 9.73
N LEU A 66 3.18 -5.24 9.25
CA LEU A 66 4.00 -4.30 10.01
C LEU A 66 3.22 -3.70 11.18
N LEU A 67 1.97 -3.28 10.98
CA LEU A 67 1.23 -2.48 11.97
C LEU A 67 0.39 -3.31 12.95
N ASP A 68 -0.03 -4.52 12.57
CA ASP A 68 -0.83 -5.41 13.39
C ASP A 68 0.03 -6.50 14.03
N ARG A 69 0.36 -6.32 15.31
CA ARG A 69 1.15 -7.28 16.10
C ARG A 69 0.53 -8.67 16.21
N SER A 70 -0.77 -8.81 15.94
CA SER A 70 -1.44 -10.11 15.98
C SER A 70 -1.20 -10.94 14.70
N GLN A 71 -0.61 -10.35 13.65
CA GLN A 71 -0.27 -11.06 12.44
C GLN A 71 0.81 -12.11 12.72
N SER A 72 0.61 -13.32 12.20
CA SER A 72 1.51 -14.46 12.43
C SER A 72 2.95 -14.19 11.96
N ARG A 73 3.11 -13.36 10.92
CA ARG A 73 4.40 -12.97 10.34
C ARG A 73 4.86 -11.58 10.77
N HIS A 74 4.21 -10.93 11.73
CA HIS A 74 4.55 -9.56 12.16
C HIS A 74 6.05 -9.36 12.40
N GLY A 75 6.67 -10.20 13.23
CA GLY A 75 8.09 -10.08 13.56
C GLY A 75 9.04 -10.35 12.39
N GLU A 76 8.60 -11.05 11.34
CA GLU A 76 9.38 -11.25 10.11
C GLU A 76 9.39 -9.97 9.27
N PHE A 77 8.22 -9.36 9.08
CA PHE A 77 8.07 -8.11 8.32
C PHE A 77 8.78 -6.94 9.02
N VAL A 78 8.64 -6.82 10.35
CA VAL A 78 9.35 -5.79 11.13
C VAL A 78 10.86 -5.92 10.97
N ARG A 79 11.43 -7.13 11.14
CA ARG A 79 12.88 -7.36 10.98
C ARG A 79 13.37 -7.04 9.57
N PHE A 80 12.60 -7.41 8.54
CA PHE A 80 12.93 -7.07 7.17
C PHE A 80 12.92 -5.55 6.96
N PHE A 81 11.86 -4.87 7.42
CA PHE A 81 11.69 -3.44 7.27
C PHE A 81 12.78 -2.63 7.99
N GLU A 82 13.14 -3.02 9.21
CA GLU A 82 14.24 -2.39 9.97
C GLU A 82 15.61 -2.54 9.30
N GLY A 83 15.82 -3.65 8.59
CA GLY A 83 17.06 -3.95 7.89
C GLY A 83 17.12 -3.43 6.45
N PHE A 84 16.02 -2.95 5.89
CA PHE A 84 15.98 -2.46 4.52
C PHE A 84 16.57 -1.05 4.42
N GLU A 85 17.45 -0.86 3.45
CA GLU A 85 18.02 0.44 3.08
C GLU A 85 17.58 0.78 1.66
N GLY A 86 16.78 1.83 1.51
CA GLY A 86 16.25 2.25 0.21
C GLY A 86 14.96 3.03 0.32
N THR A 87 14.35 3.33 -0.83
CA THR A 87 13.07 4.02 -0.90
C THR A 87 11.94 3.00 -0.93
N ILE A 88 10.98 3.14 -0.03
CA ILE A 88 9.77 2.33 -0.01
C ILE A 88 8.64 3.13 -0.64
N LEU A 89 8.00 2.57 -1.66
CA LEU A 89 6.92 3.19 -2.40
C LEU A 89 5.62 2.42 -2.20
N SER A 90 4.49 3.12 -2.17
CA SER A 90 3.16 2.51 -2.16
C SER A 90 2.16 3.41 -2.88
N THR A 91 0.90 2.98 -2.96
CA THR A 91 -0.16 3.68 -3.69
C THR A 91 -1.32 4.03 -2.76
N GLU A 92 -2.16 4.99 -3.15
CA GLU A 92 -3.36 5.32 -2.36
C GLU A 92 -4.36 4.15 -2.30
N ALA A 93 -4.34 3.25 -3.28
CA ALA A 93 -5.18 2.04 -3.26
C ALA A 93 -4.75 1.10 -2.11
N VAL A 94 -3.45 0.86 -1.96
CA VAL A 94 -2.88 0.10 -0.83
C VAL A 94 -3.16 0.77 0.50
N LEU A 95 -2.98 2.10 0.59
CA LEU A 95 -3.32 2.84 1.81
C LEU A 95 -4.82 2.69 2.16
N THR A 96 -5.69 2.79 1.17
CA THR A 96 -7.15 2.66 1.35
C THR A 96 -7.51 1.26 1.87
N GLU A 97 -6.94 0.22 1.29
CA GLU A 97 -7.20 -1.14 1.72
C GLU A 97 -6.61 -1.43 3.12
N ALA A 98 -5.37 -1.02 3.36
CA ALA A 98 -4.71 -1.20 4.65
C ALA A 98 -5.46 -0.47 5.78
N THR A 99 -5.91 0.77 5.57
CA THR A 99 -6.73 1.50 6.55
C THR A 99 -8.09 0.82 6.79
N HIS A 100 -8.69 0.20 5.77
CA HIS A 100 -9.89 -0.61 5.93
C HIS A 100 -9.63 -1.82 6.84
N LEU A 101 -8.60 -2.61 6.54
CA LEU A 101 -8.25 -3.84 7.27
C LEU A 101 -7.80 -3.56 8.72
N LEU A 102 -6.94 -2.56 8.92
CA LEU A 102 -6.48 -2.12 10.24
C LEU A 102 -7.60 -1.45 11.05
N GLY A 103 -8.73 -1.15 10.41
CA GLY A 103 -9.89 -0.56 11.03
C GLY A 103 -10.56 -1.39 12.12
N ARG A 104 -10.24 -2.69 12.20
CA ARG A 104 -10.64 -3.60 13.27
C ARG A 104 -9.86 -3.38 14.57
N LEU A 105 -8.68 -2.75 14.47
CA LEU A 105 -7.81 -2.47 15.61
C LEU A 105 -8.09 -1.08 16.15
N ARG A 106 -8.17 -0.95 17.48
CA ARG A 106 -8.28 0.37 18.10
C ARG A 106 -7.02 1.18 17.79
N GLY A 107 -7.20 2.30 17.08
CA GLY A 107 -6.11 3.16 16.62
C GLY A 107 -5.44 2.73 15.30
N GLY A 108 -5.82 1.59 14.71
CA GLY A 108 -5.13 1.04 13.53
C GLY A 108 -5.18 1.94 12.29
N ARG A 109 -6.30 2.65 12.06
CA ARG A 109 -6.41 3.64 10.98
C ARG A 109 -5.45 4.80 11.15
N ALA A 110 -5.37 5.35 12.36
CA ALA A 110 -4.47 6.46 12.68
C ALA A 110 -3.02 6.01 12.55
N ALA A 111 -2.67 4.86 13.12
CA ALA A 111 -1.32 4.28 13.00
C ALA A 111 -0.90 4.04 11.54
N CYS A 112 -1.84 3.64 10.67
CA CYS A 112 -1.58 3.51 9.24
C CYS A 112 -1.23 4.85 8.60
N LEU A 113 -1.98 5.93 8.90
CA LEU A 113 -1.66 7.26 8.39
C LEU A 113 -0.34 7.79 8.96
N ASP A 114 -0.12 7.61 10.27
CA ASP A 114 1.10 8.02 10.96
C ASP A 114 2.33 7.32 10.39
N PHE A 115 2.20 6.06 9.94
CA PHE A 115 3.27 5.35 9.23
C PHE A 115 3.71 6.09 7.95
N PHE A 116 2.78 6.57 7.13
CA PHE A 116 3.13 7.35 5.94
C PHE A 116 3.60 8.76 6.28
N LEU A 117 2.95 9.43 7.24
CA LEU A 117 3.30 10.80 7.65
C LEU A 117 4.69 10.87 8.31
N SER A 118 5.10 9.81 9.00
CA SER A 118 6.46 9.67 9.52
C SER A 118 7.48 9.29 8.44
N GLY A 119 7.03 8.94 7.23
CA GLY A 119 7.84 8.63 6.05
C GLY A 119 8.10 7.12 5.83
N GLY A 120 7.41 6.23 6.53
CA GLY A 120 7.64 4.78 6.44
C GLY A 120 7.47 4.21 5.03
N ALA A 121 6.69 4.90 4.20
CA ALA A 121 6.69 4.75 2.74
C ALA A 121 6.27 6.07 2.09
N VAL A 122 6.64 6.24 0.81
CA VAL A 122 6.20 7.35 -0.03
C VAL A 122 4.95 6.92 -0.79
N LEU A 123 3.88 7.71 -0.71
CA LEU A 123 2.70 7.54 -1.56
C LEU A 123 2.96 8.14 -2.93
N VAL A 124 2.80 7.33 -3.98
CA VAL A 124 2.93 7.77 -5.36
C VAL A 124 1.54 7.93 -5.97
N PRO A 125 1.12 9.17 -6.32
CA PRO A 125 -0.23 9.42 -6.81
C PRO A 125 -0.48 8.85 -8.19
N ALA A 126 -1.63 8.21 -8.36
CA ALA A 126 -2.05 7.69 -9.65
C ALA A 126 -2.51 8.80 -10.61
N GLY A 127 -1.98 8.80 -11.83
CA GLY A 127 -2.44 9.65 -12.93
C GLY A 127 -3.33 8.90 -13.93
N PRO A 128 -3.89 9.59 -14.94
CA PRO A 128 -4.68 8.95 -16.01
C PRO A 128 -3.91 7.86 -16.77
N ALA A 129 -2.59 7.97 -16.91
CA ALA A 129 -1.75 6.94 -17.51
C ALA A 129 -1.72 5.67 -16.64
N SER A 130 -1.51 5.83 -15.32
CA SER A 130 -1.56 4.74 -14.34
C SER A 130 -2.92 4.05 -14.35
N LEU A 131 -4.04 4.80 -14.42
CA LEU A 131 -5.39 4.24 -14.53
C LEU A 131 -5.62 3.42 -15.80
N LYS A 132 -5.19 3.95 -16.96
CA LYS A 132 -5.23 3.19 -18.24
C LYS A 132 -4.42 1.91 -18.13
N ARG A 133 -3.26 1.97 -17.45
CA ARG A 133 -2.43 0.79 -17.26
C ARG A 133 -3.08 -0.23 -16.32
N CYS A 134 -3.64 0.21 -15.20
CA CYS A 134 -4.37 -0.64 -14.28
C CYS A 134 -5.53 -1.37 -14.98
N ARG A 135 -6.31 -0.68 -15.81
CA ARG A 135 -7.37 -1.31 -16.63
C ARG A 135 -6.81 -2.45 -17.48
N ALA A 136 -5.72 -2.21 -18.20
CA ALA A 136 -5.11 -3.25 -19.04
C ALA A 136 -4.54 -4.43 -18.22
N LEU A 137 -4.07 -4.17 -17.00
CA LEU A 137 -3.58 -5.21 -16.09
C LEU A 137 -4.74 -6.06 -15.54
N LEU A 138 -5.83 -5.43 -15.13
CA LEU A 138 -7.05 -6.12 -14.70
C LEU A 138 -7.61 -7.03 -15.82
N GLU A 139 -7.60 -6.56 -17.07
CA GLU A 139 -7.99 -7.38 -18.23
C GLU A 139 -7.00 -8.52 -18.48
N ARG A 140 -5.69 -8.26 -18.38
CA ARG A 140 -4.64 -9.24 -18.63
C ARG A 140 -4.66 -10.40 -17.62
N TYR A 141 -4.95 -10.11 -16.36
CA TYR A 141 -4.96 -11.10 -15.28
C TYR A 141 -6.40 -11.49 -14.90
N ALA A 142 -7.39 -11.38 -15.79
CA ALA A 142 -8.77 -11.71 -15.46
C ALA A 142 -8.98 -13.16 -14.94
N ASP A 143 -8.13 -14.10 -15.38
CA ASP A 143 -8.15 -15.52 -14.94
C ASP A 143 -7.55 -15.73 -13.53
N LEU A 144 -6.84 -14.73 -13.00
CA LEU A 144 -6.30 -14.67 -11.64
C LEU A 144 -6.74 -13.35 -11.05
N PRO A 145 -7.92 -13.27 -10.39
CA PRO A 145 -8.65 -12.01 -10.19
C PRO A 145 -7.82 -10.97 -9.42
N MET A 146 -7.03 -10.22 -10.18
CA MET A 146 -6.16 -9.15 -9.72
C MET A 146 -7.06 -8.04 -9.18
N ASP A 147 -6.78 -7.59 -7.96
CA ASP A 147 -7.48 -6.44 -7.44
C ASP A 147 -6.86 -5.13 -7.94
N TYR A 148 -7.54 -4.03 -7.61
CA TYR A 148 -7.08 -2.71 -8.04
C TYR A 148 -5.80 -2.27 -7.31
N ALA A 149 -5.58 -2.68 -6.06
CA ALA A 149 -4.37 -2.33 -5.32
C ALA A 149 -3.14 -2.98 -5.97
N ASP A 150 -3.22 -4.28 -6.28
CA ASP A 150 -2.21 -5.02 -7.02
C ASP A 150 -1.95 -4.40 -8.39
N ALA A 151 -3.01 -4.05 -9.13
CA ALA A 151 -2.86 -3.40 -10.43
C ALA A 151 -2.09 -2.07 -10.32
N THR A 152 -2.35 -1.27 -9.27
CA THR A 152 -1.61 -0.02 -9.04
C THR A 152 -0.15 -0.26 -8.68
N LEU A 153 0.16 -1.31 -7.92
CA LEU A 153 1.55 -1.68 -7.59
C LEU A 153 2.30 -2.17 -8.83
N VAL A 154 1.68 -2.99 -9.68
CA VAL A 154 2.32 -3.44 -10.92
C VAL A 154 2.53 -2.28 -11.89
N ALA A 155 1.57 -1.37 -12.02
CA ALA A 155 1.73 -0.17 -12.83
C ALA A 155 2.87 0.73 -12.30
N LEU A 156 2.94 0.94 -10.98
CA LEU A 156 4.02 1.69 -10.34
C LEU A 156 5.38 1.01 -10.54
N ALA A 157 5.44 -0.32 -10.43
CA ALA A 157 6.65 -1.10 -10.66
C ALA A 157 7.21 -0.89 -12.08
N GLU A 158 6.33 -0.85 -13.08
CA GLU A 158 6.69 -0.57 -14.46
C GLU A 158 7.18 0.87 -14.66
N GLU A 159 6.57 1.84 -13.97
CA GLU A 159 6.92 3.26 -14.04
C GLU A 159 8.33 3.54 -13.47
N VAL A 160 8.62 3.00 -12.29
CA VAL A 160 9.88 3.26 -11.58
C VAL A 160 10.99 2.27 -11.95
N GLY A 161 10.62 1.13 -12.56
CA GLY A 161 11.57 0.14 -13.06
C GLY A 161 12.00 -0.90 -12.01
N THR A 162 11.35 -0.95 -10.85
CA THR A 162 11.59 -2.00 -9.84
C THR A 162 10.79 -3.27 -10.14
N ASN A 163 11.28 -4.40 -9.65
CA ASN A 163 10.51 -5.65 -9.56
C ASN A 163 10.55 -6.22 -8.14
N VAL A 164 10.88 -5.40 -7.13
CA VAL A 164 10.98 -5.84 -5.74
C VAL A 164 9.71 -5.42 -5.01
N VAL A 165 9.07 -6.37 -4.32
CA VAL A 165 7.83 -6.14 -3.57
C VAL A 165 7.91 -6.78 -2.20
N LEU A 166 7.47 -6.05 -1.19
CA LEU A 166 7.22 -6.52 0.16
C LEU A 166 5.72 -6.85 0.26
N THR A 167 5.37 -8.13 0.29
CA THR A 167 3.97 -8.60 0.33
C THR A 167 3.83 -9.93 1.07
N THR A 168 2.65 -10.19 1.61
CA THR A 168 2.26 -11.52 2.07
C THR A 168 1.77 -12.41 0.94
N ASP A 169 1.29 -11.84 -0.17
CA ASP A 169 0.74 -12.59 -1.30
C ASP A 169 1.83 -13.02 -2.28
N ARG A 170 2.46 -14.15 -1.96
CA ARG A 170 3.46 -14.77 -2.82
C ARG A 170 2.86 -15.40 -4.08
N ARG A 171 1.59 -15.80 -4.05
CA ARG A 171 1.00 -16.55 -5.15
C ARG A 171 0.78 -15.62 -6.33
N ASP A 172 0.16 -14.49 -6.07
CA ASP A 172 -0.32 -13.61 -7.13
C ASP A 172 0.85 -12.77 -7.69
N PHE A 173 1.70 -12.20 -6.82
CA PHE A 173 2.95 -11.56 -7.26
C PHE A 173 3.95 -12.53 -7.91
N GLY A 174 3.86 -13.84 -7.63
CA GLY A 174 4.62 -14.87 -8.34
C GLY A 174 4.21 -15.03 -9.81
N VAL A 175 2.98 -14.65 -10.15
CA VAL A 175 2.42 -14.69 -11.51
C VAL A 175 2.59 -13.35 -12.23
N TYR A 176 2.45 -12.23 -11.52
CA TYR A 176 2.58 -10.89 -12.08
C TYR A 176 3.97 -10.62 -12.66
N ARG A 177 4.03 -9.70 -13.62
CA ARG A 177 5.24 -9.39 -14.39
C ARG A 177 5.44 -7.89 -14.56
N VAL A 178 6.69 -7.46 -14.42
CA VAL A 178 7.17 -6.12 -14.79
C VAL A 178 8.02 -6.27 -16.05
N GLY A 179 7.42 -5.96 -17.20
CA GLY A 179 7.97 -6.34 -18.50
C GLY A 179 8.15 -7.87 -18.60
N ARG A 180 9.41 -8.33 -18.67
CA ARG A 180 9.76 -9.77 -18.73
C ARG A 180 10.11 -10.37 -17.37
N ARG A 181 10.27 -9.55 -16.32
CA ARG A 181 10.72 -9.99 -14.99
C ARG A 181 9.55 -10.44 -14.13
N ARG A 182 9.79 -11.43 -13.26
CA ARG A 182 8.91 -11.72 -12.12
C ARG A 182 9.22 -10.76 -10.98
N PHE A 183 8.27 -10.60 -10.07
CA PHE A 183 8.58 -9.93 -8.81
C PHE A 183 9.56 -10.76 -7.96
N ASP A 184 10.53 -10.09 -7.35
CA ASP A 184 11.27 -10.57 -6.21
C ASP A 184 10.45 -10.26 -4.96
N VAL A 185 9.84 -11.30 -4.38
CA VAL A 185 8.90 -11.19 -3.28
C VAL A 185 9.62 -11.33 -1.95
N LEU A 186 9.50 -10.30 -1.12
CA LEU A 186 10.14 -10.18 0.19
C LEU A 186 9.09 -10.12 1.31
N PRO A 187 9.46 -10.46 2.56
CA PRO A 187 10.65 -11.25 2.93
C PRO A 187 10.58 -12.68 2.35
N ARG A 188 11.74 -13.36 2.24
CA ARG A 188 11.89 -14.71 1.65
C ARG A 188 11.40 -15.84 2.55
#